data_AF-A0A9D1U4B7-F1
#
_entry.id   AF-A0A9D1U4B7-F1
#
_cell.length_a   1.000
_cell.length_b   1.000
_cell.length_c   1.000
_cell.angle_alpha   90.00
_cell.angle_beta   90.00
_cell.angle_gamma   90.00
#
_symmetry.space_group_name_H-M   'P 1'
#
loop_
_entity.id
_entity.type
_entity.pdbx_description
1 polymer ?
#
loop_
_entity_poly.entity_id
_entity_poly.type
_entity_poly.pdbx_seq_one_letter_code
_entity_poly.pdbx_strand_id
1 'polypeptide(L)'
;MELEKNYRINSLFAFYQPLLTAKQNNYMQLYYGDDYSLGEIAEEFNVSRQAVYDNLRRTEKILESYEAKLHLYQEFTERNQQADEIQSYVKDHYPHDATLNRLVAGLENLEEQ
;
A
#
# COMPACT_ATOMS: atom_id res chain seq x y z
N MET A 1 -11.81 10.31 5.70
CA MET A 1 -12.78 9.21 5.44
C MET A 1 -12.66 8.57 4.07
N GLU A 2 -13.02 9.18 2.93
CA GLU A 2 -12.82 8.51 1.61
C GLU A 2 -11.35 8.47 1.17
N LEU A 3 -10.60 9.55 1.36
CA LEU A 3 -9.17 9.61 1.02
C LEU A 3 -8.34 8.60 1.82
N GLU A 4 -8.58 8.47 3.12
CA GLU A 4 -7.89 7.50 3.99
C GLU A 4 -8.20 6.06 3.57
N LYS A 5 -9.46 5.78 3.19
CA LYS A 5 -9.84 4.46 2.68
C LYS A 5 -9.11 4.16 1.37
N ASN A 6 -9.06 5.12 0.44
CA ASN A 6 -8.38 4.95 -0.84
C ASN A 6 -6.87 4.74 -0.65
N TYR A 7 -6.25 5.50 0.25
CA TYR A 7 -4.84 5.31 0.59
C TYR A 7 -4.58 3.92 1.16
N ARG A 8 -5.39 3.47 2.13
CA ARG A 8 -5.27 2.12 2.70
C ARG A 8 -5.39 1.05 1.63
N ILE A 9 -6.41 1.11 0.78
CA ILE A 9 -6.60 0.11 -0.29
C ILE A 9 -5.43 0.12 -1.27
N ASN A 10 -4.89 1.30 -1.62
CA ASN A 10 -3.72 1.42 -2.48
C ASN A 10 -2.50 0.73 -1.84
N SER A 11 -2.23 0.99 -0.55
CA SER A 11 -1.16 0.29 0.18
C SER A 11 -1.36 -1.22 0.20
N LEU A 12 -2.56 -1.70 0.56
CA LEU A 12 -2.85 -3.14 0.56
C LEU A 12 -2.69 -3.76 -0.84
N PHE A 13 -3.06 -3.03 -1.90
CA PHE A 13 -2.87 -3.47 -3.26
C PHE A 13 -1.39 -3.65 -3.60
N ALA A 14 -0.51 -2.74 -3.18
CA ALA A 14 0.93 -2.89 -3.38
C ALA A 14 1.49 -4.17 -2.74
N PHE A 15 1.04 -4.52 -1.53
CA PHE A 15 1.46 -5.75 -0.84
C PHE A 15 0.87 -7.03 -1.43
N TYR A 16 -0.38 -6.98 -1.90
CA TYR A 16 -1.15 -8.20 -2.20
C TYR A 16 -1.53 -8.37 -3.68
N GLN A 17 -1.16 -7.45 -4.58
CA GLN A 17 -1.40 -7.61 -6.02
C GLN A 17 -0.97 -8.98 -6.59
N PRO A 18 0.13 -9.62 -6.15
CA PRO A 18 0.53 -10.90 -6.73
C PRO A 18 -0.43 -12.05 -6.40
N LEU A 19 -1.29 -11.88 -5.38
CA LEU A 19 -2.30 -12.87 -4.95
C LEU A 19 -3.66 -12.69 -5.64
N LEU A 20 -3.83 -11.63 -6.41
CA LEU A 20 -5.06 -11.35 -7.14
C LEU A 20 -5.06 -12.02 -8.51
N THR A 21 -6.25 -12.28 -9.03
CA THR A 21 -6.41 -12.71 -10.44
C THR A 21 -6.09 -11.55 -11.38
N ALA A 22 -5.67 -11.87 -12.62
CA ALA A 22 -5.34 -10.85 -13.62
C ALA A 22 -6.45 -9.80 -13.81
N LYS A 23 -7.72 -10.21 -13.82
CA LYS A 23 -8.86 -9.29 -13.97
C LYS A 23 -8.99 -8.33 -12.79
N GLN A 24 -8.79 -8.82 -11.56
CA GLN A 24 -8.82 -7.98 -10.36
C GLN A 24 -7.66 -6.99 -10.36
N ASN A 25 -6.45 -7.44 -10.69
CA ASN A 25 -5.28 -6.58 -10.82
C ASN A 25 -5.50 -5.48 -11.85
N ASN A 26 -5.97 -5.81 -13.05
CA ASN A 26 -6.18 -4.81 -14.09
C ASN A 26 -7.16 -3.72 -13.66
N TYR A 27 -8.27 -4.09 -13.03
CA TYR A 27 -9.28 -3.11 -12.60
C TYR A 27 -8.74 -2.22 -11.47
N MET A 28 -8.04 -2.81 -10.50
CA MET A 28 -7.42 -2.07 -9.40
C MET A 28 -6.32 -1.13 -9.89
N GLN A 29 -5.45 -1.58 -10.80
CA GLN A 29 -4.39 -0.76 -11.38
C GLN A 29 -4.97 0.43 -12.14
N LEU A 30 -5.94 0.20 -13.02
CA LEU A 30 -6.55 1.30 -13.78
C LEU A 30 -7.24 2.31 -12.86
N TYR A 31 -7.93 1.85 -11.81
CA TYR A 31 -8.67 2.74 -10.91
C TYR A 31 -7.79 3.47 -9.89
N TYR A 32 -6.85 2.78 -9.24
CA TYR A 32 -6.03 3.32 -8.15
C TYR A 32 -4.63 3.79 -8.57
N GLY A 33 -4.11 3.26 -9.69
CA GLY A 33 -2.77 3.59 -10.20
C GLY A 33 -2.80 4.54 -11.39
N ASP A 34 -3.76 4.37 -12.30
CA ASP A 34 -3.82 5.13 -13.55
C ASP A 34 -4.96 6.19 -13.57
N ASP A 35 -5.69 6.36 -12.45
CA ASP A 35 -6.78 7.32 -12.25
C ASP A 35 -7.95 7.22 -13.26
N TYR A 36 -8.20 6.04 -13.83
CA TYR A 36 -9.36 5.81 -14.71
C TYR A 36 -10.66 5.85 -13.90
N SER A 37 -11.67 6.47 -14.48
CA SER A 37 -13.04 6.37 -13.97
C SER A 37 -13.64 4.98 -14.23
N LEU A 38 -14.67 4.62 -13.45
CA LEU A 38 -15.45 3.39 -13.68
C LEU A 38 -16.04 3.31 -15.08
N GLY A 39 -16.29 4.47 -15.72
CA GLY A 39 -16.78 4.55 -17.08
C GLY A 39 -15.73 4.17 -18.11
N GLU A 40 -14.54 4.73 -17.99
CA GLU A 40 -13.42 4.43 -18.89
C GLU A 40 -13.02 2.95 -18.80
N ILE A 41 -12.96 2.39 -17.58
CA ILE A 41 -12.70 0.95 -17.41
C ILE A 41 -13.83 0.10 -18.01
N ALA A 42 -15.09 0.52 -17.86
CA ALA A 42 -16.23 -0.21 -18.40
C ALA A 42 -16.20 -0.25 -19.94
N GLU A 43 -15.82 0.87 -20.57
CA GLU A 43 -15.66 0.99 -22.01
C GLU A 43 -14.48 0.14 -22.51
N GLU A 44 -13.32 0.22 -21.88
CA GLU A 44 -12.11 -0.54 -22.22
C GLU A 44 -12.34 -2.05 -22.22
N PHE A 45 -13.06 -2.56 -21.22
CA PHE A 45 -13.34 -4.00 -21.08
C PHE A 45 -14.68 -4.43 -21.69
N ASN A 46 -15.43 -3.52 -22.32
CA ASN A 46 -16.77 -3.75 -22.87
C ASN A 46 -17.71 -4.44 -21.86
N VAL A 47 -17.76 -3.90 -20.64
CA VAL A 47 -18.62 -4.35 -19.53
C VAL A 47 -19.49 -3.20 -19.02
N SER A 48 -20.41 -3.46 -18.09
CA SER A 48 -21.16 -2.38 -17.44
C SER A 48 -20.34 -1.70 -16.35
N ARG A 49 -20.58 -0.39 -16.12
CA ARG A 49 -20.02 0.36 -14.98
C ARG A 49 -20.28 -0.35 -13.64
N GLN A 50 -21.47 -0.94 -13.50
CA GLN A 50 -21.83 -1.70 -12.30
C GLN A 50 -20.94 -2.94 -12.11
N ALA A 51 -20.62 -3.66 -13.20
CA ALA A 51 -19.74 -4.82 -13.13
C ALA A 51 -18.31 -4.45 -12.71
N VAL A 52 -17.81 -3.29 -13.14
CA VAL A 52 -16.51 -2.74 -12.67
C VAL A 52 -16.58 -2.41 -11.18
N TYR A 53 -17.60 -1.65 -10.76
CA TYR A 53 -17.80 -1.27 -9.36
C TYR A 53 -17.88 -2.50 -8.43
N ASP A 54 -18.68 -3.49 -8.80
CA ASP A 54 -18.85 -4.70 -7.99
C ASP A 54 -17.55 -5.52 -7.89
N ASN A 55 -16.75 -5.53 -8.96
CA ASN A 55 -15.46 -6.19 -8.97
C ASN A 55 -14.46 -5.48 -8.04
N LEU A 56 -14.31 -4.15 -8.17
CA LEU A 56 -13.45 -3.34 -7.30
C LEU A 56 -13.82 -3.54 -5.83
N ARG A 57 -15.10 -3.38 -5.48
CA ARG A 57 -15.58 -3.54 -4.10
C ARG A 57 -15.37 -4.96 -3.55
N ARG A 58 -15.43 -5.99 -4.40
CA ARG A 58 -15.12 -7.37 -3.99
C ARG A 58 -13.62 -7.53 -3.76
N THR A 59 -12.80 -6.96 -4.62
CA THR A 59 -11.34 -7.00 -4.52
C THR A 59 -10.84 -6.26 -3.28
N GLU A 60 -11.40 -5.08 -2.96
CA GLU A 60 -11.14 -4.37 -1.70
C GLU A 60 -11.33 -5.29 -0.48
N LYS A 61 -12.44 -6.04 -0.43
CA LYS A 61 -12.71 -6.98 0.67
C LYS A 61 -11.73 -8.15 0.72
N ILE A 62 -11.24 -8.60 -0.44
CA ILE A 62 -10.23 -9.66 -0.51
C ILE A 62 -8.90 -9.16 0.05
N LEU A 63 -8.48 -7.95 -0.33
CA LEU A 63 -7.28 -7.31 0.20
C LEU A 63 -7.34 -7.15 1.72
N GLU A 64 -8.46 -6.66 2.26
CA GLU A 64 -8.66 -6.58 3.71
C GLU A 64 -8.66 -7.96 4.38
N SER A 65 -9.18 -8.99 3.72
CA SER A 65 -9.10 -10.36 4.24
C SER A 65 -7.69 -10.94 4.21
N TYR A 66 -6.84 -10.54 3.26
CA TYR A 66 -5.44 -10.91 3.27
C TYR A 66 -4.72 -10.21 4.40
N GLU A 67 -4.95 -8.90 4.57
CA GLU A 67 -4.37 -8.14 5.68
C GLU A 67 -4.76 -8.71 7.04
N ALA A 68 -6.04 -9.05 7.25
CA ALA A 68 -6.50 -9.65 8.50
C ALA A 68 -5.89 -11.02 8.82
N LYS A 69 -5.20 -11.66 7.87
CA LYS A 69 -4.54 -12.97 8.04
C LYS A 69 -3.03 -12.90 8.02
N LEU A 70 -2.46 -11.97 7.25
CA LEU A 70 -1.04 -11.89 6.95
C LEU A 70 -0.37 -10.71 7.62
N HIS A 71 -1.11 -9.64 7.96
CA HIS A 71 -0.64 -8.46 8.67
C HIS A 71 0.57 -7.75 8.05
N LEU A 72 0.84 -7.95 6.75
CA LEU A 72 2.08 -7.45 6.13
C LEU A 72 2.15 -5.92 6.15
N TYR A 73 1.04 -5.24 5.87
CA TYR A 73 1.01 -3.79 5.88
C TYR A 73 1.09 -3.24 7.31
N GLN A 74 0.37 -3.86 8.26
CA GLN A 74 0.45 -3.49 9.66
C GLN A 74 1.87 -3.64 10.21
N GLU A 75 2.50 -4.80 10.04
CA GLU A 75 3.86 -5.05 10.54
C GLU A 75 4.88 -4.13 9.87
N PHE A 76 4.72 -3.82 8.58
CA PHE A 76 5.54 -2.82 7.88
C PHE A 76 5.38 -1.42 8.50
N THR A 77 4.15 -1.00 8.78
CA THR A 77 3.88 0.31 9.39
C THR A 77 4.48 0.39 10.81
N GLU A 78 4.32 -0.67 11.60
CA GLU A 78 4.87 -0.75 12.96
C GLU A 78 6.41 -0.71 12.95
N ARG A 79 7.07 -1.44 12.04
CA ARG A 79 8.53 -1.39 11.91
C ARG A 79 9.04 -0.02 11.50
N ASN A 80 8.37 0.64 10.54
CA ASN A 80 8.75 1.99 10.12
C ASN A 80 8.57 3.01 11.25
N GLN A 81 7.48 2.92 12.00
CA GLN A 81 7.29 3.78 13.18
C GLN A 81 8.41 3.58 14.20
N GLN A 82 8.82 2.34 14.47
CA GLN A 82 9.93 2.05 15.39
C GLN A 82 11.26 2.61 14.86
N ALA A 83 11.51 2.51 13.56
CA ALA A 83 12.70 3.07 12.92
C ALA A 83 12.73 4.60 13.05
N ASP A 84 11.61 5.27 12.77
CA ASP A 84 11.45 6.72 12.90
C ASP A 84 11.69 7.19 14.35
N GLU A 85 11.15 6.47 15.34
CA GLU A 85 11.36 6.75 16.76
C GLU A 85 12.84 6.65 17.15
N ILE A 86 13.53 5.61 16.69
CA ILE A 86 14.97 5.42 16.92
C ILE A 86 15.77 6.54 16.25
N GLN A 87 15.41 6.90 15.01
CA GLN A 87 16.09 7.95 14.27
C GLN A 87 15.95 9.31 14.95
N SER A 88 14.74 9.66 15.40
CA SER A 88 14.50 10.89 16.16
C SER A 88 15.31 10.91 17.45
N TYR A 89 15.27 9.81 18.22
CA TYR A 89 16.02 9.71 19.47
C TYR A 89 17.53 9.88 19.26
N VAL A 90 18.10 9.21 18.25
CA VAL A 90 19.53 9.31 17.95
C VAL A 90 19.92 10.72 17.51
N LYS A 91 19.10 11.36 16.67
CA LYS A 91 19.34 12.72 16.20
C LYS A 91 19.32 13.74 17.35
N ASP A 92 18.41 13.57 18.30
CA ASP A 92 18.25 14.48 19.44
C ASP A 92 19.34 14.29 20.51
N HIS A 93 19.77 13.05 20.76
CA HIS A 93 20.72 12.72 21.83
C HIS A 93 22.18 12.59 21.37
N TYR A 94 22.42 12.24 20.11
CA TYR A 94 23.75 12.00 19.55
C TYR A 94 23.97 12.75 18.21
N PRO A 95 23.74 14.08 18.15
CA PRO A 95 23.77 14.84 16.89
C PRO A 95 25.15 14.90 16.21
N HIS A 96 26.23 14.62 16.96
CA HIS A 96 27.61 14.67 16.46
C HIS A 96 28.21 13.29 16.18
N ASP A 97 27.48 12.20 16.47
CA ASP A 97 27.94 10.85 16.13
C ASP A 97 27.56 10.51 14.68
N ALA A 98 28.40 10.95 13.74
CA ALA A 98 28.18 10.73 12.32
C ALA A 98 28.08 9.23 11.95
N THR A 99 28.71 8.33 12.72
CA THR A 99 28.67 6.89 12.45
C THR A 99 27.32 6.32 12.83
N LEU A 100 26.84 6.64 14.04
CA LEU A 100 25.55 6.17 14.54
C LEU A 100 24.39 6.71 13.68
N ASN A 101 24.41 8.01 13.35
CA ASN A 101 23.40 8.61 12.47
C ASN A 101 23.36 7.94 11.09
N ARG A 102 24.52 7.60 10.51
CA ARG A 102 24.59 6.87 9.24
C ARG A 102 24.07 5.43 9.35
N LEU A 103 24.37 4.74 10.45
CA LEU A 103 23.90 3.37 10.66
C LEU A 103 22.38 3.32 10.80
N VAL A 104 21.78 4.25 11.55
CA VAL A 104 20.33 4.33 11.72
C VAL A 104 19.65 4.74 10.41
N ALA A 105 20.19 5.70 9.67
CA ALA A 105 19.69 6.04 8.33
C ALA A 105 19.76 4.86 7.34
N GLY A 106 20.66 3.89 7.57
CA GLY A 106 20.75 2.67 6.78
C GLY A 106 19.63 1.67 7.02
N LEU A 107 18.92 1.75 8.15
CA LEU A 107 17.87 0.79 8.51
C LEU A 107 16.59 0.96 7.67
N GLU A 108 16.29 2.17 7.22
CA GLU A 108 15.12 2.47 6.36
C GLU A 108 15.28 1.92 4.92
N ASN A 109 16.52 1.77 4.43
CA ASN A 109 16.79 1.46 3.02
C ASN A 109 16.68 -0.04 2.67
N LEU A 110 16.35 -0.91 3.64
CA LEU A 110 16.28 -2.36 3.40
C LEU A 110 14.89 -2.86 2.95
N GLU A 111 13.86 -2.02 2.99
CA GLU A 111 12.47 -2.44 2.74
C GLU A 111 11.94 -2.13 1.32
N GLU A 112 12.71 -1.45 0.46
CA GLU A 112 12.29 -1.08 -0.92
C GLU A 112 12.77 -2.03 -2.05
N GLN A 113 13.26 -3.24 -1.74
CA GLN A 113 13.71 -4.22 -2.75
C GLN A 113 12.77 -5.41 -2.96
#